data_AF-A0A6N2LJ83-F1
#
_entry.id   AF-A0A6N2LJ83-F1
#
_cell.length_a   1.000
_cell.length_b   1.000
_cell.length_c   1.000
_cell.angle_alpha   90.00
_cell.angle_beta   90.00
_cell.angle_gamma   90.00
#
_symmetry.space_group_name_H-M   'P 1'
#
loop_
_entity.id
_entity.type
_entity.pdbx_description
1 polymer ?
#
loop_
_entity_poly.entity_id
_entity_poly.type
_entity_poly.pdbx_seq_one_letter_code
_entity_poly.pdbx_strand_id
1 'polypeptide(L)'
;MNQGMEILQTLEKEFHHLQNLVKRKCEHLSYEQALQAVEDLCLEEGKKRETDMLVEHKSYDSVLRQRREQLVENEHDALFISSRFELDAISNVLKEADTLNANQFGYEDTYGGIASQFCDLESGEDGNWRTKDPMHQVETCIEIAIQRQKEQLSIELSKIDAQIMRNINGRQQLKCKLQSVSALDYRSILLPLVKSYMRAHLEDLAEKDATEKSDAAREAFLAELALDSKKGAQGRSDSSRNTLEKGKDKRKNKEYKKTKDSKVVAASEQQLLQDATNGKGSI
;
A
#
# COMPACT_ATOMS: atom_id res chain seq x y z
N MET A 1 -0.82 -3.44 22.99
CA MET A 1 -1.24 -2.14 22.40
C MET A 1 -0.14 -1.38 21.65
N ASN A 2 1.17 -1.61 21.87
CA ASN A 2 2.21 -0.82 21.17
C ASN A 2 2.49 -1.24 19.72
N GLN A 3 2.27 -2.52 19.37
CA GLN A 3 2.62 -3.07 18.06
C GLN A 3 1.85 -2.42 16.89
N GLY A 4 0.55 -2.15 17.06
CA GLY A 4 -0.24 -1.45 16.04
C GLY A 4 0.27 -0.04 15.78
N MET A 5 0.64 0.67 16.85
CA MET A 5 1.19 2.03 16.76
C MET A 5 2.56 2.04 16.05
N GLU A 6 3.44 1.09 16.35
CA GLU A 6 4.74 0.93 15.68
C GLU A 6 4.58 0.66 14.18
N ILE A 7 3.63 -0.19 13.79
CA ILE A 7 3.33 -0.46 12.38
C ILE A 7 2.82 0.80 11.69
N LEU A 8 1.97 1.59 12.36
CA LEU A 8 1.39 2.82 11.81
C LEU A 8 2.46 3.91 11.62
N GLN A 9 3.37 4.09 12.59
CA GLN A 9 4.53 4.97 12.46
C GLN A 9 5.45 4.56 11.31
N THR A 10 5.63 3.24 11.13
CA THR A 10 6.45 2.73 10.01
C THR A 10 5.77 2.99 8.66
N LEU A 11 4.45 2.75 8.56
CA LEU A 11 3.65 3.07 7.37
C LEU A 11 3.75 4.55 6.99
N GLU A 12 3.71 5.44 7.98
CA GLU A 12 3.86 6.88 7.79
C GLU A 12 5.24 7.23 7.21
N LYS A 13 6.33 6.65 7.75
CA LYS A 13 7.68 6.84 7.20
C LYS A 13 7.80 6.34 5.76
N GLU A 14 7.29 5.15 5.47
CA GLU A 14 7.29 4.59 4.11
C GLU A 14 6.48 5.47 3.14
N PHE A 15 5.38 6.08 3.59
CA PHE A 15 4.59 7.00 2.76
C PHE A 15 5.36 8.28 2.41
N HIS A 16 6.01 8.91 3.38
CA HIS A 16 6.86 10.08 3.11
C HIS A 16 8.03 9.73 2.19
N HIS A 17 8.65 8.57 2.39
CA HIS A 17 9.71 8.09 1.50
C HIS A 17 9.21 7.91 0.06
N LEU A 18 8.01 7.33 -0.12
CA LEU A 18 7.39 7.18 -1.43
C LEU A 18 7.11 8.53 -2.11
N GLN A 19 6.60 9.52 -1.37
CA GLN A 19 6.37 10.86 -1.90
C GLN A 19 7.66 11.50 -2.43
N ASN A 20 8.76 11.34 -1.69
CA ASN A 20 10.07 11.84 -2.11
C ASN A 20 10.58 11.13 -3.37
N LEU A 21 10.41 9.81 -3.47
CA LEU A 21 10.78 9.04 -4.66
C LEU A 21 9.96 9.47 -5.89
N VAL A 22 8.65 9.66 -5.73
CA VAL A 22 7.77 10.12 -6.81
C VAL A 22 8.17 11.52 -7.28
N LYS A 23 8.43 12.44 -6.35
CA LYS A 23 8.91 13.79 -6.70
C LYS A 23 10.21 13.74 -7.49
N ARG A 24 11.19 12.94 -7.02
CA ARG A 24 12.47 12.76 -7.72
C ARG A 24 12.25 12.16 -9.11
N LYS A 25 11.34 11.18 -9.25
CA LYS A 25 10.98 10.60 -10.56
C LYS A 25 10.43 11.68 -11.51
N CYS A 26 9.52 12.53 -11.03
CA CYS A 26 8.98 13.62 -11.83
C CYS A 26 10.08 14.58 -12.31
N GLU A 27 11.02 14.96 -11.44
CA GLU A 27 12.16 15.81 -11.82
C GLU A 27 13.02 15.16 -12.92
N HIS A 28 13.27 13.84 -12.84
CA HIS A 28 14.03 13.12 -13.87
C HIS A 28 13.26 13.03 -15.19
N LEU A 29 11.94 12.83 -15.16
CA LEU A 29 11.10 12.85 -16.36
C LEU A 29 11.05 14.24 -17.01
N SER A 30 11.01 15.31 -16.22
CA SER A 30 11.09 16.68 -16.75
C SER A 30 12.45 16.95 -17.40
N TYR A 31 13.54 16.43 -16.81
CA TYR A 31 14.86 16.49 -17.44
C TYR A 31 14.94 15.63 -18.72
N GLU A 32 14.29 14.46 -18.77
CA GLU A 32 14.21 13.61 -19.97
C GLU A 32 13.54 14.34 -21.12
N GLN A 33 12.41 15.01 -20.84
CA GLN A 33 11.70 15.82 -21.82
C GLN A 33 12.55 16.99 -22.34
N ALA A 34 13.25 17.67 -21.43
CA ALA A 34 14.20 18.72 -21.78
C ALA A 34 15.34 18.19 -22.67
N LEU A 35 15.92 17.04 -22.35
CA LEU A 35 16.97 16.41 -23.13
C LEU A 35 16.47 15.96 -24.52
N GLN A 36 15.21 15.51 -24.61
CA GLN A 36 14.59 15.22 -25.91
C GLN A 36 14.44 16.48 -26.76
N ALA A 37 14.00 17.60 -26.18
CA ALA A 37 13.90 18.87 -26.90
C ALA A 37 15.28 19.35 -27.41
N VAL A 38 16.34 19.10 -26.64
CA VAL A 38 17.73 19.38 -27.05
C VAL A 38 18.14 18.52 -28.25
N GLU A 39 17.83 17.23 -28.24
CA GLU A 39 18.10 16.34 -29.38
C GLU A 39 17.30 16.74 -30.62
N ASP A 40 16.01 17.02 -30.47
CA ASP A 40 15.12 17.43 -31.56
C ASP A 40 15.66 18.70 -32.24
N LEU A 41 16.15 19.67 -31.46
CA LEU A 41 16.77 20.89 -31.97
C LEU A 41 18.04 20.63 -32.78
N CYS A 42 18.88 19.68 -32.35
CA CYS A 42 20.04 19.25 -33.15
C CYS A 42 19.60 18.54 -34.44
N LEU A 43 18.63 17.63 -34.37
CA LEU A 43 18.12 16.89 -35.52
C LEU A 43 17.45 17.83 -36.56
N GLU A 44 16.72 18.84 -36.10
CA GLU A 44 16.14 19.87 -36.96
C GLU A 44 17.23 20.66 -37.71
N GLU A 45 18.30 21.05 -37.02
CA GLU A 45 19.42 21.73 -37.67
C GLU A 45 20.17 20.82 -38.65
N GLY A 46 20.34 19.53 -38.32
CA GLY A 46 20.87 18.53 -39.24
C GLY A 46 20.06 18.44 -40.54
N LYS A 47 18.73 18.36 -40.44
CA LYS A 47 17.82 18.31 -41.60
C LYS A 47 17.87 19.57 -42.47
N LYS A 48 18.02 20.76 -41.86
CA LYS A 48 18.18 22.02 -42.62
C LYS A 48 19.44 22.00 -43.48
N ARG A 49 20.53 21.40 -42.99
CA ARG A 49 21.77 21.24 -43.77
C ARG A 49 21.59 20.37 -45.00
N GLU A 50 20.78 19.32 -44.89
CA GLU A 50 20.49 18.41 -46.00
C GLU A 50 19.55 19.00 -47.04
N THR A 51 18.66 19.92 -46.65
CA THR A 51 17.54 20.38 -47.50
C THR A 51 17.77 21.75 -48.14
N ASP A 52 18.46 22.68 -47.46
CA ASP A 52 18.64 24.07 -47.91
C ASP A 52 20.12 24.43 -48.10
N MET A 53 20.58 24.52 -49.36
CA MET A 53 21.94 24.97 -49.71
C MET A 53 22.16 26.48 -49.57
N LEU A 54 21.12 27.27 -49.23
CA LEU A 54 21.15 28.74 -49.23
C LEU A 54 21.07 29.38 -47.82
N VAL A 55 20.86 28.59 -46.76
CA VAL A 55 20.80 29.09 -45.38
C VAL A 55 22.19 28.94 -44.74
N GLU A 56 22.66 29.95 -44.00
CA GLU A 56 23.87 29.82 -43.17
C GLU A 56 23.68 28.69 -42.16
N HIS A 57 24.39 27.58 -42.37
CA HIS A 57 24.32 26.41 -41.49
C HIS A 57 25.05 26.70 -40.17
N LYS A 58 24.36 26.47 -39.05
CA LYS A 58 24.96 26.58 -37.72
C LYS A 58 25.35 25.19 -37.23
N SER A 59 26.48 25.11 -36.53
CA SER A 59 26.85 23.89 -35.80
C SER A 59 25.87 23.67 -34.65
N TYR A 60 25.69 22.40 -34.24
CA TYR A 60 24.88 22.07 -33.07
C TYR A 60 25.32 22.85 -31.82
N ASP A 61 26.62 23.02 -31.61
CA ASP A 61 27.18 23.84 -30.53
C ASP A 61 26.65 25.28 -30.57
N SER A 62 26.66 25.91 -31.75
CA SER A 62 26.19 27.28 -31.92
C SER A 62 24.68 27.41 -31.63
N VAL A 63 23.86 26.48 -32.15
CA VAL A 63 22.40 26.51 -31.92
C VAL A 63 22.09 26.29 -30.44
N LEU A 64 22.77 25.34 -29.79
CA LEU A 64 22.59 25.07 -28.36
C LEU A 64 22.99 26.25 -27.49
N ARG A 65 24.13 26.91 -27.77
CA ARG A 65 24.56 28.11 -27.05
C ARG A 65 23.57 29.25 -27.24
N GLN A 66 23.09 29.46 -28.47
CA GLN A 66 22.06 30.47 -28.76
C GLN A 66 20.77 30.18 -27.98
N ARG A 67 20.32 28.92 -27.93
CA ARG A 67 19.13 28.52 -27.18
C ARG A 67 19.30 28.73 -25.68
N ARG A 68 20.47 28.39 -25.14
CA ARG A 68 20.82 28.62 -23.73
C ARG A 68 20.75 30.11 -23.36
N GLU A 69 21.29 30.98 -24.21
CA GLU A 69 21.24 32.44 -24.00
C GLU A 69 19.79 32.95 -23.97
N GLN A 70 18.94 32.49 -24.89
CA GLN A 70 17.51 32.82 -24.90
C GLN A 70 16.79 32.37 -23.61
N LEU A 71 17.14 31.21 -23.06
CA LEU A 71 16.53 30.72 -21.82
C LEU A 71 16.96 31.55 -20.60
N VAL A 72 18.21 32.05 -20.58
CA VAL A 72 18.70 32.94 -19.52
C VAL A 72 18.06 34.33 -19.61
N GLU A 73 17.84 34.85 -20.81
CA GLU A 73 17.18 36.16 -20.99
C GLU A 73 15.70 36.12 -20.54
N ASN A 74 15.06 34.96 -20.62
CA ASN A 74 13.65 34.76 -20.27
C ASN A 74 13.43 34.21 -18.84
N GLU A 75 14.41 34.33 -17.93
CA GLU A 75 14.32 33.81 -16.54
C GLU A 75 13.11 34.36 -15.74
N HIS A 76 12.51 35.47 -16.15
CA HIS A 76 11.39 36.10 -15.44
C HIS A 76 10.00 35.61 -15.88
N ASP A 77 9.92 34.65 -16.79
CA ASP A 77 8.66 34.22 -17.41
C ASP A 77 7.96 33.07 -16.64
N ALA A 78 6.63 32.97 -16.76
CA ALA A 78 5.82 32.00 -15.99
C ALA A 78 6.17 30.51 -16.27
N LEU A 79 6.91 30.23 -17.34
CA LEU A 79 7.38 28.89 -17.74
C LEU A 79 8.76 28.51 -17.15
N PHE A 80 9.26 29.29 -16.19
CA PHE A 80 10.59 29.16 -15.60
C PHE A 80 10.99 27.73 -15.17
N ILE A 81 10.05 26.94 -14.63
CA ILE A 81 10.36 25.58 -14.16
C ILE A 81 10.72 24.65 -15.33
N SER A 82 10.00 24.72 -16.44
CA SER A 82 10.33 23.93 -17.65
C SER A 82 11.62 24.46 -18.30
N SER A 83 11.77 25.78 -18.34
CA SER A 83 12.96 26.47 -18.85
C SER A 83 14.22 26.07 -18.10
N ARG A 84 14.14 25.81 -16.79
CA ARG A 84 15.27 25.39 -15.97
C ARG A 84 15.81 24.02 -16.38
N PHE A 85 14.94 23.03 -16.59
CA PHE A 85 15.40 21.69 -17.00
C PHE A 85 16.03 21.71 -18.39
N GLU A 86 15.49 22.50 -19.32
CA GLU A 86 16.09 22.70 -20.65
C GLU A 86 17.46 23.39 -20.55
N LEU A 87 17.58 24.42 -19.73
CA LEU A 87 18.85 25.12 -19.48
C LEU A 87 19.91 24.18 -18.89
N ASP A 88 19.53 23.37 -17.89
CA ASP A 88 20.40 22.39 -17.25
C ASP A 88 20.83 21.31 -18.27
N ALA A 89 19.90 20.81 -19.09
CA ALA A 89 20.18 19.81 -20.12
C ALA A 89 21.18 20.34 -21.15
N ILE A 90 20.97 21.54 -21.70
CA ILE A 90 21.89 22.16 -22.66
C ILE A 90 23.28 22.35 -22.02
N SER A 91 23.32 22.85 -20.79
CA SER A 91 24.58 23.12 -20.08
C SER A 91 25.38 21.83 -19.82
N ASN A 92 24.70 20.74 -19.45
CA ASN A 92 25.32 19.45 -19.24
C ASN A 92 25.82 18.83 -20.54
N VAL A 93 25.00 18.86 -21.61
CA VAL A 93 25.39 18.34 -22.94
C VAL A 93 26.62 19.07 -23.48
N LEU A 94 26.61 20.40 -23.46
CA LEU A 94 27.77 21.19 -23.94
C LEU A 94 29.03 20.89 -23.11
N LYS A 95 28.90 20.82 -21.78
CA LYS A 95 30.03 20.49 -20.89
C LYS A 95 30.59 19.09 -21.16
N GLU A 96 29.72 18.10 -21.35
CA GLU A 96 30.15 16.73 -21.64
C GLU A 96 30.76 16.62 -23.04
N ALA A 97 30.18 17.27 -24.04
CA ALA A 97 30.75 17.36 -25.39
C ALA A 97 32.14 18.01 -25.39
N ASP A 98 32.33 19.10 -24.62
CA ASP A 98 33.63 19.75 -24.44
C ASP A 98 34.65 18.78 -23.82
N THR A 99 34.24 17.97 -22.83
CA THR A 99 35.13 16.95 -22.22
C THR A 99 35.50 15.84 -23.20
N LEU A 100 34.55 15.40 -24.04
CA LEU A 100 34.77 14.39 -25.07
C LEU A 100 35.74 14.88 -26.15
N ASN A 101 35.57 16.13 -26.58
CA ASN A 101 36.44 16.77 -27.56
C ASN A 101 37.87 16.95 -27.01
N ALA A 102 38.01 17.39 -25.75
CA ALA A 102 39.30 17.55 -25.09
C ALA A 102 40.05 16.22 -24.91
N ASN A 103 39.34 15.14 -24.52
CA ASN A 103 39.92 13.82 -24.31
C ASN A 103 40.37 13.14 -25.63
N GLN A 104 39.90 13.61 -26.79
CA GLN A 104 40.34 13.11 -28.09
C GLN A 104 41.69 13.70 -28.53
N PHE A 105 42.13 14.81 -27.93
CA PHE A 105 43.39 15.49 -28.23
C PHE A 105 44.51 15.28 -27.19
N GLY A 106 44.26 14.54 -26.11
CA GLY A 106 45.25 14.34 -25.05
C GLY A 106 45.04 13.07 -24.23
N TYR A 107 46.09 12.24 -24.22
CA TYR A 107 46.27 11.01 -23.45
C TYR A 107 45.39 9.82 -23.87
N GLU A 108 46.01 8.98 -24.69
CA GLU A 108 45.67 7.58 -24.87
C GLU A 108 45.80 6.82 -23.54
N ASP A 109 44.74 6.84 -22.73
CA ASP A 109 44.62 5.90 -21.62
C ASP A 109 44.12 4.56 -22.18
N THR A 110 45.12 3.72 -22.42
CA THR A 110 45.00 2.29 -22.63
C THR A 110 44.12 1.69 -21.54
N TYR A 111 42.88 1.29 -21.88
CA TYR A 111 41.89 0.44 -21.17
C TYR A 111 40.48 1.04 -21.23
N GLY A 112 39.87 1.03 -22.42
CA GLY A 112 38.46 1.39 -22.63
C GLY A 112 37.80 0.64 -23.78
N GLY A 113 38.33 -0.53 -24.15
CA GLY A 113 37.65 -1.41 -25.10
C GLY A 113 36.46 -2.05 -24.42
N ILE A 114 35.23 -1.65 -24.80
CA ILE A 114 34.00 -2.48 -24.85
C ILE A 114 32.78 -1.66 -25.35
N ALA A 115 32.78 -0.32 -25.35
CA ALA A 115 31.57 0.45 -25.73
C ALA A 115 31.48 0.89 -27.21
N SER A 116 32.30 0.34 -28.11
CA SER A 116 32.25 0.66 -29.56
C SER A 116 31.83 -0.57 -30.37
N GLN A 117 30.70 -1.17 -30.01
CA GLN A 117 30.11 -2.28 -30.76
C GLN A 117 28.64 -1.98 -31.12
N PHE A 118 28.40 -0.84 -31.78
CA PHE A 118 27.12 -0.61 -32.49
C PHE A 118 27.28 0.13 -33.84
N CYS A 119 28.49 0.23 -34.39
CA CYS A 119 28.67 0.60 -35.79
C CYS A 119 29.10 -0.64 -36.57
N ASP A 120 28.17 -1.59 -36.71
CA ASP A 120 28.27 -2.66 -37.70
C ASP A 120 27.35 -2.31 -38.86
N LEU A 121 27.92 -1.65 -39.87
CA LEU A 121 27.40 -1.72 -41.23
C LEU A 121 28.58 -1.63 -42.21
N GLU A 122 28.79 -2.73 -42.90
CA GLU A 122 29.68 -2.96 -44.03
C GLU A 122 30.00 -1.71 -44.86
N SER A 123 31.28 -1.36 -44.94
CA SER A 123 31.84 -0.80 -46.18
C SER A 123 33.30 -1.18 -46.27
N GLY A 124 33.58 -2.16 -47.12
CA GLY A 124 34.92 -2.36 -47.65
C GLY A 124 35.35 -1.16 -48.50
N GLU A 125 36.66 -1.15 -48.73
CA GLU A 125 37.38 -0.37 -49.74
C GLU A 125 37.95 0.99 -49.32
N ASP A 126 39.29 0.93 -49.18
CA ASP A 126 40.28 1.89 -49.68
C ASP A 126 40.45 3.24 -48.96
N GLY A 127 41.47 3.27 -48.09
CA GLY A 127 42.66 4.05 -48.42
C GLY A 127 42.50 5.56 -48.61
N ASN A 128 41.63 6.24 -47.86
CA ASN A 128 41.65 7.69 -47.79
C ASN A 128 41.49 8.12 -46.34
N TRP A 129 42.57 8.60 -45.73
CA TRP A 129 42.52 9.40 -44.51
C TRP A 129 41.76 10.69 -44.88
N ARG A 130 40.44 10.63 -44.98
CA ARG A 130 39.63 11.84 -45.06
C ARG A 130 39.92 12.59 -43.78
N THR A 131 40.59 13.74 -43.90
CA THR A 131 40.53 14.83 -42.95
C THR A 131 39.11 14.86 -42.38
N LYS A 132 38.93 14.36 -41.15
CA LYS A 132 37.68 14.50 -40.44
C LYS A 132 37.51 16.01 -40.30
N ASP A 133 36.53 16.55 -40.99
CA ASP A 133 36.18 17.95 -40.89
C ASP A 133 35.96 18.27 -39.41
N PRO A 134 36.71 19.21 -38.81
CA PRO A 134 36.58 19.57 -37.40
C PRO A 134 35.14 19.90 -37.01
N MET A 135 34.33 20.38 -37.95
CA MET A 135 32.90 20.64 -37.76
C MET A 135 32.13 19.35 -37.43
N HIS A 136 32.34 18.28 -38.21
CA HIS A 136 31.67 16.99 -38.02
C HIS A 136 32.12 16.31 -36.71
N GLN A 137 33.37 16.52 -36.30
CA GLN A 137 33.90 15.97 -35.04
C GLN A 137 33.20 16.54 -33.81
N VAL A 138 32.99 17.87 -33.77
CA VAL A 138 32.27 18.52 -32.66
C VAL A 138 30.80 18.08 -32.60
N GLU A 139 30.17 17.90 -33.75
CA GLU A 139 28.80 17.39 -33.83
C GLU A 139 28.66 15.97 -33.30
N THR A 140 29.61 15.09 -33.66
CA THR A 140 29.67 13.73 -33.11
C THR A 140 29.83 13.75 -31.58
N CYS A 141 30.63 14.65 -31.02
CA CYS A 141 30.78 14.77 -29.56
C CYS A 141 29.46 15.17 -28.87
N ILE A 142 28.67 16.06 -29.48
CA ILE A 142 27.36 16.47 -28.95
C ILE A 142 26.36 15.32 -29.01
N GLU A 143 26.29 14.60 -30.13
CA GLU A 143 25.41 13.42 -30.27
C GLU A 143 25.75 12.34 -29.23
N ILE A 144 27.05 12.04 -29.04
CA ILE A 144 27.49 11.09 -28.01
C ILE A 144 27.12 11.58 -26.60
N ALA A 145 27.28 12.87 -26.31
CA ALA A 145 26.93 13.45 -25.01
C ALA A 145 25.42 13.32 -24.72
N ILE A 146 24.57 13.63 -25.70
CA ILE A 146 23.11 13.46 -25.57
C ILE A 146 22.76 11.99 -25.29
N GLN A 147 23.31 11.06 -26.08
CA GLN A 147 23.04 9.64 -25.93
C GLN A 147 23.47 9.10 -24.57
N ARG A 148 24.66 9.48 -24.08
CA ARG A 148 25.15 9.10 -22.75
C ARG A 148 24.26 9.61 -21.63
N GLN A 149 23.79 10.85 -21.72
CA GLN A 149 22.89 11.40 -20.72
C GLN A 149 21.55 10.69 -20.71
N LYS A 150 21.00 10.32 -21.89
CA LYS A 150 19.78 9.51 -21.98
C LYS A 150 19.92 8.15 -21.33
N GLU A 151 21.03 7.46 -21.60
CA GLU A 151 21.33 6.16 -20.97
C GLU A 151 21.46 6.26 -19.46
N GLN A 152 22.22 7.25 -18.98
CA GLN A 152 22.39 7.50 -17.55
C GLN A 152 21.04 7.82 -16.88
N LEU A 153 20.19 8.62 -17.51
CA LEU A 153 18.87 8.97 -17.01
C LEU A 153 17.93 7.76 -16.96
N SER A 154 17.94 6.91 -17.99
CA SER A 154 17.18 5.66 -18.05
C SER A 154 17.55 4.71 -16.91
N ILE A 155 18.86 4.61 -16.60
CA ILE A 155 19.35 3.83 -15.46
C ILE A 155 18.83 4.40 -14.14
N GLU A 156 18.90 5.73 -13.94
CA GLU A 156 18.42 6.38 -12.71
C GLU A 156 16.89 6.25 -12.53
N LEU A 157 16.10 6.43 -13.60
CA LEU A 157 14.66 6.19 -13.59
C LEU A 157 14.33 4.75 -13.22
N SER A 158 15.04 3.78 -13.80
CA SER A 158 14.87 2.36 -13.50
C SER A 158 15.18 2.04 -12.03
N LYS A 159 16.21 2.66 -11.45
CA LYS A 159 16.53 2.53 -10.01
C LYS A 159 15.41 3.10 -9.14
N ILE A 160 14.89 4.28 -9.48
CA ILE A 160 13.79 4.91 -8.74
C ILE A 160 12.54 4.02 -8.80
N ASP A 161 12.23 3.44 -9.97
CA ASP A 161 11.09 2.55 -10.12
C ASP A 161 11.21 1.26 -9.31
N ALA A 162 12.40 0.67 -9.28
CA ALA A 162 12.68 -0.47 -8.40
C ALA A 162 12.44 -0.12 -6.92
N GLN A 163 12.85 1.08 -6.48
CA GLN A 163 12.64 1.55 -5.11
C GLN A 163 11.17 1.81 -4.81
N ILE A 164 10.43 2.46 -5.73
CA ILE A 164 8.99 2.70 -5.63
C ILE A 164 8.24 1.37 -5.49
N MET A 165 8.52 0.40 -6.37
CA MET A 165 7.90 -0.92 -6.31
C MET A 165 8.16 -1.63 -4.97
N ARG A 166 9.41 -1.58 -4.49
CA ARG A 166 9.78 -2.15 -3.19
C ARG A 166 9.01 -1.50 -2.04
N ASN A 167 8.92 -0.17 -2.01
CA ASN A 167 8.21 0.57 -0.97
C ASN A 167 6.70 0.27 -1.00
N ILE A 168 6.07 0.25 -2.18
CA ILE A 168 4.65 -0.11 -2.34
C ILE A 168 4.38 -1.51 -1.77
N ASN A 169 5.23 -2.48 -2.11
CA ASN A 169 5.11 -3.85 -1.59
C ASN A 169 5.30 -3.92 -0.07
N GLY A 170 6.30 -3.22 0.48
CA GLY A 170 6.53 -3.12 1.92
C GLY A 170 5.35 -2.50 2.66
N ARG A 171 4.79 -1.41 2.13
CA ARG A 171 3.60 -0.74 2.68
C ARG A 171 2.37 -1.65 2.67
N GLN A 172 2.16 -2.41 1.59
CA GLN A 172 1.07 -3.38 1.51
C GLN A 172 1.23 -4.49 2.55
N GLN A 173 2.44 -4.99 2.76
CA GLN A 173 2.72 -5.99 3.79
C GLN A 173 2.43 -5.45 5.20
N LEU A 174 2.86 -4.22 5.50
CA LEU A 174 2.59 -3.55 6.78
C LEU A 174 1.08 -3.33 6.98
N LYS A 175 0.34 -2.97 5.94
CA LYS A 175 -1.12 -2.83 5.99
C LYS A 175 -1.80 -4.16 6.36
N CYS A 176 -1.39 -5.28 5.76
CA CYS A 176 -1.90 -6.60 6.12
C CYS A 176 -1.60 -6.96 7.59
N LYS A 177 -0.39 -6.64 8.09
CA LYS A 177 -0.03 -6.84 9.51
C LYS A 177 -0.85 -5.95 10.44
N LEU A 178 -1.11 -4.71 10.06
CA LEU A 178 -1.94 -3.80 10.86
C LEU A 178 -3.38 -4.31 10.95
N GLN A 179 -3.93 -4.84 9.86
CA GLN A 179 -5.27 -5.42 9.83
C GLN A 179 -5.41 -6.60 10.81
N SER A 180 -4.42 -7.48 10.89
CA SER A 180 -4.48 -8.62 11.83
C SER A 180 -4.36 -8.18 13.28
N VAL A 181 -3.44 -7.26 13.61
CA VAL A 181 -3.27 -6.75 14.98
C VAL A 181 -4.50 -5.97 15.43
N SER A 182 -5.07 -5.11 14.58
CA SER A 182 -6.26 -4.32 14.91
C SER A 182 -7.51 -5.18 15.14
N ALA A 183 -7.68 -6.28 14.40
CA ALA A 183 -8.80 -7.21 14.62
C ALA A 183 -8.71 -7.89 16.00
N LEU A 184 -7.50 -8.25 16.43
CA LEU A 184 -7.26 -8.83 17.76
C LEU A 184 -7.54 -7.81 18.85
N ASP A 185 -7.02 -6.58 18.71
CA ASP A 185 -7.24 -5.50 19.67
C ASP A 185 -8.75 -5.20 19.81
N TYR A 186 -9.46 -5.03 18.69
CA TYR A 186 -10.91 -4.78 18.71
C TYR A 186 -11.69 -5.89 19.43
N ARG A 187 -11.40 -7.16 19.13
CA ARG A 187 -12.05 -8.29 19.81
C ARG A 187 -11.73 -8.31 21.31
N SER A 188 -10.48 -8.02 21.68
CA SER A 188 -10.04 -8.04 23.08
C SER A 188 -10.65 -6.92 23.92
N ILE A 189 -11.03 -5.80 23.30
CA ILE A 189 -11.66 -4.65 23.98
C ILE A 189 -13.18 -4.80 23.99
N LEU A 190 -13.78 -5.11 22.84
CA LEU A 190 -15.24 -5.14 22.70
C LEU A 190 -15.87 -6.31 23.46
N LEU A 191 -15.24 -7.50 23.40
CA LEU A 191 -15.84 -8.71 23.97
C LEU A 191 -15.99 -8.62 25.51
N PRO A 192 -14.98 -8.18 26.29
CA PRO A 192 -15.15 -7.98 27.73
C PRO A 192 -16.18 -6.90 28.06
N LEU A 193 -16.24 -5.81 27.27
CA LEU A 193 -17.16 -4.71 27.49
C LEU A 193 -18.62 -5.13 27.26
N VAL A 194 -18.88 -5.86 26.18
CA VAL A 194 -20.22 -6.42 25.90
C VAL A 194 -20.58 -7.45 26.97
N LYS A 195 -19.64 -8.29 27.39
CA LYS A 195 -19.87 -9.30 28.43
C LYS A 195 -20.19 -8.68 29.78
N SER A 196 -19.49 -7.61 30.18
CA SER A 196 -19.78 -6.91 31.44
C SER A 196 -21.12 -6.20 31.38
N TYR A 197 -21.43 -5.54 30.26
CA TYR A 197 -22.73 -4.91 30.04
C TYR A 197 -23.88 -5.91 30.14
N MET A 198 -23.80 -7.01 29.39
CA MET A 198 -24.83 -8.05 29.41
C MET A 198 -24.99 -8.68 30.79
N ARG A 199 -23.88 -8.91 31.50
CA ARG A 199 -23.92 -9.42 32.87
C ARG A 199 -24.64 -8.46 33.81
N ALA A 200 -24.21 -7.20 33.85
CA ALA A 200 -24.80 -6.20 34.72
C ALA A 200 -26.31 -6.00 34.45
N HIS A 201 -26.70 -6.03 33.17
CA HIS A 201 -28.11 -5.91 32.80
C HIS A 201 -28.94 -7.12 33.26
N LEU A 202 -28.42 -8.34 33.09
CA LEU A 202 -29.11 -9.55 33.55
C LEU A 202 -29.17 -9.64 35.07
N GLU A 203 -28.11 -9.22 35.78
CA GLU A 203 -28.08 -9.14 37.24
C GLU A 203 -29.13 -8.15 37.76
N ASP A 204 -29.25 -6.95 37.18
CA ASP A 204 -30.29 -5.96 37.52
C ASP A 204 -31.72 -6.47 37.28
N LEU A 205 -31.96 -7.17 36.16
CA LEU A 205 -33.26 -7.80 35.89
C LEU A 205 -33.58 -8.91 36.90
N ALA A 206 -32.60 -9.73 37.25
CA ALA A 206 -32.77 -10.80 38.23
C ALA A 206 -33.02 -10.26 39.64
N GLU A 207 -32.33 -9.17 40.02
CA GLU A 207 -32.55 -8.49 41.29
C GLU A 207 -33.96 -7.90 41.37
N LYS A 208 -34.41 -7.21 40.31
CA LYS A 208 -35.78 -6.67 40.24
C LYS A 208 -36.84 -7.76 40.38
N ASP A 209 -36.73 -8.86 39.61
CA ASP A 209 -37.66 -9.99 39.70
C ASP A 209 -37.65 -10.66 41.10
N ALA A 210 -36.47 -10.82 41.70
CA ALA A 210 -36.35 -11.36 43.06
C ALA A 210 -36.99 -10.46 44.12
N THR A 211 -36.79 -9.13 44.01
CA THR A 211 -37.41 -8.16 44.92
C THR A 211 -38.93 -8.16 44.79
N GLU A 212 -39.47 -8.14 43.57
CA GLU A 212 -40.91 -8.19 43.33
C GLU A 212 -41.54 -9.48 43.88
N LYS A 213 -40.90 -10.64 43.67
CA LYS A 213 -41.36 -11.91 44.23
C LYS A 213 -41.31 -11.95 45.75
N SER A 214 -40.26 -11.40 46.35
CA SER A 214 -40.15 -11.29 47.81
C SER A 214 -41.24 -10.40 48.39
N ASP A 215 -41.52 -9.26 47.76
CA ASP A 215 -42.59 -8.36 48.17
C ASP A 215 -43.97 -9.00 48.01
N ALA A 216 -44.25 -9.66 46.88
CA ALA A 216 -45.50 -10.38 46.69
C ALA A 216 -45.69 -11.50 47.73
N ALA A 217 -44.64 -12.25 48.07
CA ALA A 217 -44.70 -13.28 49.10
C ALA A 217 -44.93 -12.67 50.50
N ARG A 218 -44.28 -11.56 50.81
CA ARG A 218 -44.46 -10.82 52.07
C ARG A 218 -45.89 -10.31 52.21
N GLU A 219 -46.45 -9.70 51.17
CA GLU A 219 -47.83 -9.21 51.16
C GLU A 219 -48.85 -10.35 51.28
N ALA A 220 -48.63 -11.48 50.58
CA ALA A 220 -49.49 -12.66 50.69
C ALA A 220 -49.49 -13.23 52.12
N PHE A 221 -48.33 -13.30 52.77
CA PHE A 221 -48.21 -13.77 54.15
C PHE A 221 -48.93 -12.84 55.15
N LEU A 222 -48.81 -11.52 54.97
CA LEU A 222 -49.54 -10.54 55.79
C LEU A 222 -51.06 -10.68 55.62
N ALA A 223 -51.53 -10.89 54.39
CA ALA A 223 -52.95 -11.12 54.12
C ALA A 223 -53.48 -12.40 54.79
N GLU A 224 -52.69 -13.48 54.78
CA GLU A 224 -53.03 -14.73 55.47
C GLU A 224 -53.11 -14.55 57.00
N LEU A 225 -52.13 -13.89 57.61
CA LEU A 225 -52.17 -13.56 59.05
C LEU A 225 -53.38 -12.71 59.43
N ALA A 226 -53.78 -11.76 58.58
CA ALA A 226 -54.97 -10.94 58.80
C ALA A 226 -56.28 -11.75 58.75
N LEU A 227 -56.34 -12.79 57.91
CA LEU A 227 -57.47 -13.71 57.84
C LEU A 227 -57.54 -14.61 59.09
N ASP A 228 -56.40 -15.11 59.56
CA ASP A 228 -56.34 -15.95 60.77
C ASP A 228 -56.66 -15.16 62.05
N SER A 229 -56.23 -13.90 62.13
CA SER A 229 -56.63 -12.95 63.19
C SER A 229 -58.16 -12.81 63.28
N LYS A 230 -58.86 -12.70 62.15
CA LYS A 230 -60.33 -12.65 62.11
C LYS A 230 -60.98 -13.96 62.54
N LYS A 231 -60.38 -15.12 62.21
CA LYS A 231 -60.85 -16.43 62.66
C LYS A 231 -60.67 -16.63 64.17
N GLY A 232 -59.59 -16.13 64.76
CA GLY A 232 -59.35 -16.18 66.21
C GLY A 232 -60.28 -15.29 67.03
N ALA A 233 -60.72 -14.16 66.47
CA ALA A 233 -61.71 -13.28 67.11
C ALA A 233 -63.15 -13.83 67.03
N GLN A 234 -63.42 -14.77 66.12
CA GLN A 234 -64.73 -15.41 65.96
C GLN A 234 -64.84 -16.71 66.77
N GLY A 235 -64.32 -16.69 67.99
CA GLY A 235 -64.44 -17.79 68.94
C GLY A 235 -65.55 -17.58 69.95
N ARG A 236 -66.84 -17.54 69.53
CA ARG A 236 -67.98 -18.01 70.34
C ARG A 236 -69.30 -18.00 69.56
N SER A 237 -69.63 -19.08 68.84
CA SER A 237 -71.02 -19.51 68.63
C SER A 237 -71.08 -20.91 67.98
N ASP A 238 -71.26 -21.89 68.83
CA ASP A 238 -71.91 -23.21 68.71
C ASP A 238 -72.17 -23.88 67.33
N SER A 239 -71.60 -25.08 67.24
CA SER A 239 -72.12 -26.34 66.67
C SER A 239 -72.70 -26.36 65.25
N SER A 240 -72.04 -27.09 64.33
CA SER A 240 -72.51 -28.42 63.88
C SER A 240 -71.67 -29.03 62.76
N ARG A 241 -71.43 -30.35 62.91
CA ARG A 241 -71.28 -31.40 61.88
C ARG A 241 -70.15 -31.31 60.84
N ASN A 242 -69.14 -32.17 61.09
CA ASN A 242 -68.59 -33.18 60.18
C ASN A 242 -68.75 -32.96 58.66
N THR A 243 -67.63 -32.79 57.96
CA THR A 243 -67.40 -33.50 56.69
C THR A 243 -65.90 -33.65 56.44
N LEU A 244 -65.43 -34.87 56.70
CA LEU A 244 -64.15 -35.39 56.26
C LEU A 244 -64.30 -35.77 54.78
N GLU A 245 -63.95 -34.88 53.85
CA GLU A 245 -63.76 -35.25 52.43
C GLU A 245 -62.28 -35.52 52.16
N LYS A 246 -61.90 -36.80 52.28
CA LYS A 246 -60.63 -37.32 51.76
C LYS A 246 -60.72 -37.48 50.24
N GLY A 247 -60.40 -36.44 49.48
CA GLY A 247 -60.12 -36.53 48.05
C GLY A 247 -58.70 -37.04 47.80
N LYS A 248 -58.51 -38.36 47.74
CA LYS A 248 -57.28 -38.98 47.23
C LYS A 248 -57.25 -38.85 45.71
N ASP A 249 -56.61 -37.82 45.18
CA ASP A 249 -56.34 -37.74 43.75
C ASP A 249 -55.10 -38.58 43.40
N LYS A 250 -55.34 -39.69 42.70
CA LYS A 250 -54.35 -40.67 42.27
C LYS A 250 -53.45 -40.07 41.19
N ARG A 251 -52.22 -39.77 41.58
CA ARG A 251 -51.04 -39.54 40.74
C ARG A 251 -50.93 -40.62 39.63
N LYS A 252 -51.18 -40.27 38.36
CA LYS A 252 -50.83 -41.09 37.19
C LYS A 252 -49.40 -40.78 36.76
N ASN A 253 -48.44 -41.56 37.27
CA ASN A 253 -47.10 -41.65 36.69
C ASN A 253 -47.16 -42.54 35.44
N LYS A 254 -46.79 -41.99 34.28
CA LYS A 254 -46.56 -42.76 33.05
C LYS A 254 -45.06 -43.01 32.93
N GLU A 255 -44.60 -44.14 33.48
CA GLU A 255 -43.25 -44.65 33.27
C GLU A 255 -43.15 -45.27 31.86
N TYR A 256 -42.28 -44.71 31.02
CA TYR A 256 -41.77 -45.41 29.84
C TYR A 256 -40.50 -46.17 30.23
N LYS A 257 -40.55 -47.49 30.08
CA LYS A 257 -39.45 -48.43 30.30
C LYS A 257 -38.30 -48.22 29.31
N LYS A 258 -37.11 -48.02 29.88
CA LYS A 258 -35.78 -48.56 29.52
C LYS A 258 -35.64 -49.32 28.19
N THR A 259 -34.62 -48.91 27.42
CA THR A 259 -33.58 -49.82 26.93
C THR A 259 -32.19 -49.37 27.41
N LYS A 260 -31.55 -50.29 28.13
CA LYS A 260 -30.11 -50.53 28.29
C LYS A 260 -29.36 -50.43 26.95
N ASP A 261 -28.05 -50.27 26.82
CA ASP A 261 -26.89 -50.09 27.70
C ASP A 261 -25.76 -49.67 26.74
N SER A 262 -24.81 -48.85 27.18
CA SER A 262 -23.38 -49.17 27.21
C SER A 262 -22.51 -47.93 27.16
N LYS A 263 -21.54 -47.99 28.06
CA LYS A 263 -20.52 -47.04 28.47
C LYS A 263 -19.23 -47.47 27.77
N VAL A 264 -18.39 -46.54 27.31
CA VAL A 264 -16.90 -46.54 27.40
C VAL A 264 -16.35 -45.27 26.71
N VAL A 265 -15.98 -44.28 27.53
CA VAL A 265 -14.65 -43.63 27.74
C VAL A 265 -13.66 -43.38 26.58
N ALA A 266 -13.04 -42.18 26.68
CA ALA A 266 -11.73 -41.68 26.15
C ALA A 266 -11.68 -41.16 24.69
N ALA A 267 -11.37 -39.87 24.43
CA ALA A 267 -10.04 -39.23 24.39
C ALA A 267 -9.15 -39.86 23.29
N SER A 268 -8.58 -39.19 22.29
CA SER A 268 -8.08 -37.82 22.14
C SER A 268 -7.94 -37.43 20.64
N GLU A 269 -7.82 -36.11 20.41
CA GLU A 269 -6.93 -35.39 19.48
C GLU A 269 -6.62 -35.87 18.03
N GLN A 270 -6.77 -34.89 17.11
CA GLN A 270 -5.92 -34.57 15.94
C GLN A 270 -5.72 -35.64 14.83
N GLN A 271 -6.24 -35.37 13.63
CA GLN A 271 -5.45 -34.98 12.43
C GLN A 271 -6.27 -35.09 11.12
N LEU A 272 -6.06 -34.08 10.27
CA LEU A 272 -5.99 -34.15 8.79
C LEU A 272 -7.14 -34.81 8.02
N LEU A 273 -7.86 -33.99 7.23
CA LEU A 273 -7.78 -34.09 5.78
C LEU A 273 -8.36 -32.85 5.10
N GLN A 274 -7.47 -32.20 4.35
CA GLN A 274 -7.79 -31.46 3.13
C GLN A 274 -8.65 -32.35 2.24
N ASP A 275 -9.73 -31.82 1.68
CA ASP A 275 -10.31 -32.42 0.49
C ASP A 275 -10.04 -31.52 -0.70
N ALA A 276 -9.48 -32.17 -1.72
CA ALA A 276 -9.03 -31.60 -2.95
C ALA A 276 -10.16 -31.70 -3.96
N THR A 277 -10.61 -30.57 -4.50
CA THR A 277 -11.16 -30.58 -5.85
C THR A 277 -10.01 -30.54 -6.84
N ASN A 278 -9.50 -31.74 -7.15
CA ASN A 278 -8.82 -32.05 -8.40
C ASN A 278 -9.78 -31.82 -9.58
N GLY A 279 -9.27 -31.27 -10.67
CA GLY A 279 -10.01 -31.12 -11.92
C GLY A 279 -9.15 -30.58 -13.06
N LYS A 280 -8.23 -31.42 -13.54
CA LYS A 280 -7.31 -31.24 -14.67
C LYS A 280 -8.00 -30.80 -15.97
N GLY A 281 -7.26 -30.08 -16.80
CA GLY A 281 -7.46 -29.99 -18.25
C GLY A 281 -6.15 -29.64 -18.96
N SER A 282 -5.63 -30.59 -19.74
CA SER A 282 -4.52 -30.52 -20.72
C SER A 282 -4.73 -29.38 -21.74
N ILE A 283 -3.74 -28.82 -22.44
CA ILE A 283 -2.60 -29.37 -23.21
C ILE A 283 -1.46 -28.34 -23.17
#